data_AF-A0A9N9CSJ0-F1
#
_entry.id   AF-A0A9N9CSJ0-F1
#
_cell.length_a   1.000
_cell.length_b   1.000
_cell.length_c   1.000
_cell.angle_alpha   90.00
_cell.angle_beta   90.00
_cell.angle_gamma   90.00
#
_symmetry.space_group_name_H-M   'P 1'
#
loop_
_entity.id
_entity.type
_entity.pdbx_description
1 polymer ?
#
loop_
_entity_poly.entity_id
_entity_poly.type
_entity_poly.pdbx_seq_one_letter_code
_entity_poly.pdbx_strand_id
1 'polypeptide(L)' 'MSNFTSPIFTDINSLPFTSNEKAELRVFFTNRDSTIVENVLSTITEVEEKADYLRIYFKSTRDEHQGKPMRHAP' A
#
# COMPACT_ATOMS: atom_id res chain seq x y z
N MET A 1 4.19 22.78 -13.70
CA MET A 1 4.47 21.76 -12.68
C MET A 1 3.21 20.94 -12.52
N SER A 2 3.22 19.70 -13.00
CA SER A 2 2.06 18.82 -12.85
C SER A 2 2.00 18.37 -11.39
N ASN A 3 0.98 18.80 -10.66
CA ASN A 3 0.65 18.27 -9.35
C ASN A 3 0.14 16.84 -9.52
N PHE A 4 1.05 15.88 -9.73
CA PHE A 4 0.74 14.47 -9.55
C PHE A 4 0.67 14.19 -8.05
N THR A 5 -0.34 14.76 -7.38
CA THR A 5 -0.83 14.14 -6.15
C THR A 5 -1.48 12.85 -6.58
N SER A 6 -0.72 11.74 -6.60
CA SER A 6 -1.31 10.44 -6.91
C SER A 6 -2.50 10.22 -5.96
N PRO A 7 -3.68 9.82 -6.48
CA PRO A 7 -4.89 9.61 -5.70
C PRO A 7 -4.64 8.79 -4.42
N ILE A 8 -3.73 7.81 -4.50
CA ILE A 8 -3.32 6.98 -3.37
C ILE A 8 -2.80 7.78 -2.18
N PHE A 9 -2.03 8.86 -2.38
CA PHE A 9 -1.49 9.67 -1.28
C PHE A 9 -2.56 10.53 -0.62
N THR A 10 -3.58 10.94 -1.38
CA THR A 10 -4.76 11.62 -0.85
C THR A 10 -5.61 10.64 -0.05
N ASP A 11 -5.82 9.43 -0.55
CA ASP A 11 -6.56 8.37 0.14
C ASP A 11 -5.87 7.98 1.46
N ILE A 12 -4.55 7.78 1.47
CA ILE A 12 -3.80 7.47 2.71
C ILE A 12 -4.02 8.53 3.81
N ASN A 13 -4.18 9.80 3.44
CA ASN A 13 -4.41 10.85 4.43
C ASN A 13 -5.84 10.83 4.98
N SER A 14 -6.81 10.51 4.12
CA SER A 14 -8.25 10.48 4.44
C SER A 14 -8.69 9.18 5.11
N LEU A 15 -7.93 8.09 4.97
CA LEU A 15 -8.23 6.79 5.56
C LEU A 15 -7.81 6.71 7.05
N PRO A 16 -8.47 5.84 7.84
CA PRO A 16 -8.27 5.67 9.29
C PRO A 16 -6.98 4.89 9.62
N PHE A 17 -5.85 5.42 9.17
CA PHE A 17 -4.52 4.91 9.49
C PHE A 17 -3.88 5.68 10.64
N THR A 18 -3.09 4.97 11.43
CA THR A 18 -2.15 5.56 12.38
C THR A 18 -1.05 6.34 11.66
N SER A 19 -0.40 7.27 12.36
CA SER A 19 0.71 8.06 11.79
C SER A 19 1.85 7.17 11.25
N ASN A 20 2.12 6.05 11.90
CA ASN A 20 3.13 5.09 11.46
C ASN A 20 2.71 4.38 10.17
N GLU A 21 1.47 3.87 10.10
CA GLU A 21 0.95 3.25 8.87
C GLU A 21 0.98 4.22 7.68
N LYS A 22 0.62 5.49 7.90
CA LYS A 22 0.70 6.51 6.84
C LYS A 22 2.13 6.71 6.35
N ALA A 23 3.11 6.76 7.26
CA ALA A 23 4.52 6.88 6.88
C ALA A 23 5.03 5.66 6.10
N GLU A 24 4.68 4.45 6.57
CA GLU A 24 5.07 3.20 5.92
C GLU A 24 4.46 3.07 4.51
N LEU A 25 3.15 3.34 4.36
CA LEU A 25 2.46 3.32 3.07
C LEU A 25 3.04 4.37 2.10
N ARG A 26 3.36 5.57 2.59
CA ARG A 26 4.02 6.60 1.77
C ARG A 26 5.36 6.09 1.23
N VAL A 27 6.22 5.57 2.09
CA VAL A 27 7.52 5.01 1.69
C VAL A 27 7.35 3.88 0.68
N PHE A 28 6.36 3.01 0.90
CA PHE A 28 6.06 1.90 0.01
C PHE A 28 5.67 2.36 -1.40
N PHE A 29 4.79 3.37 -1.52
CA PHE A 29 4.30 3.86 -2.81
C PHE A 29 5.21 4.88 -3.49
N THR A 30 6.20 5.48 -2.80
CA THR A 30 7.10 6.52 -3.37
C THR A 30 7.72 6.14 -4.72
N ASN A 31 8.02 4.85 -4.94
CA ASN A 31 8.65 4.37 -6.18
C ASN A 31 7.92 3.17 -6.79
N ARG A 32 6.63 3.01 -6.49
CA ARG A 32 5.82 1.90 -7.01
C ARG A 32 4.64 2.43 -7.82
N ASP A 33 4.30 1.69 -8.86
CA ASP A 33 3.06 1.95 -9.61
C ASP A 33 1.86 1.62 -8.72
N SER A 34 1.06 2.64 -8.40
CA SER A 34 -0.16 2.52 -7.59
C SER A 34 -1.42 2.29 -8.42
N THR A 35 -1.35 2.27 -9.76
CA THR A 35 -2.54 2.26 -10.64
C THR A 35 -3.47 1.08 -10.36
N ILE A 36 -2.92 -0.12 -10.15
CA ILE A 36 -3.72 -1.32 -9.84
C ILE A 36 -4.40 -1.18 -8.47
N VAL A 37 -3.68 -0.66 -7.49
CA VAL A 37 -4.19 -0.45 -6.13
C VAL A 37 -5.30 0.60 -6.14
N GLU A 38 -5.11 1.70 -6.85
CA GLU A 38 -6.10 2.76 -7.03
C GLU A 38 -7.37 2.23 -7.72
N ASN A 39 -7.23 1.40 -8.76
CA ASN A 39 -8.36 0.76 -9.42
C ASN A 39 -9.15 -0.11 -8.45
N VAL A 40 -8.49 -0.93 -7.63
CA VAL A 40 -9.19 -1.76 -6.63
C VAL A 40 -9.86 -0.90 -5.57
N LEU A 41 -9.17 0.11 -5.03
CA LEU A 41 -9.75 1.05 -4.06
C LEU A 41 -10.97 1.80 -4.59
N SER A 42 -11.03 2.08 -5.91
CA SER A 42 -12.20 2.72 -6.53
C SER A 42 -13.45 1.85 -6.53
N THR A 43 -13.29 0.52 -6.41
CA THR A 43 -14.41 -0.43 -6.34
C THR A 43 -14.94 -0.66 -4.93
N ILE A 44 -14.20 -0.21 -3.92
CA ILE A 44 -14.56 -0.34 -2.50
C ILE A 44 -15.27 0.94 -2.06
N THR A 45 -16.46 0.81 -1.49
CA THR A 45 -17.24 1.97 -1.02
C THR A 45 -16.89 2.33 0.43
N GLU A 46 -16.69 1.31 1.27
CA GLU A 46 -16.48 1.48 2.70
C GLU A 46 -15.05 1.92 3.01
N VAL A 47 -14.93 2.97 3.84
CA VAL A 47 -13.64 3.56 4.23
C VAL A 47 -12.78 2.57 5.02
N GLU A 48 -13.39 1.79 5.91
CA GLU A 48 -12.69 0.77 6.71
C GLU A 48 -12.17 -0.36 5.81
N GLU A 49 -12.95 -0.80 4.81
CA GLU A 49 -12.51 -1.84 3.87
C GLU A 49 -11.33 -1.39 3.01
N LYS A 50 -11.29 -0.11 2.59
CA LYS A 50 -10.12 0.47 1.91
C LYS A 50 -8.88 0.42 2.78
N ALA A 51 -9.03 0.75 4.07
CA ALA A 51 -7.93 0.74 5.01
C ALA A 51 -7.39 -0.69 5.21
N ASP A 52 -8.27 -1.65 5.39
CA ASP A 52 -7.90 -3.05 5.57
C ASP A 52 -7.28 -3.67 4.32
N TYR A 53 -7.81 -3.36 3.13
CA TYR A 53 -7.21 -3.77 1.87
C TYR A 53 -5.75 -3.30 1.77
N LEU A 54 -5.47 -2.03 2.07
CA LEU A 54 -4.11 -1.49 2.01
C LEU A 54 -3.18 -2.11 3.07
N ARG A 55 -3.68 -2.40 4.28
CA ARG A 55 -2.91 -3.12 5.32
C ARG A 55 -2.53 -4.52 4.85
N ILE A 56 -3.47 -5.25 4.27
CA ILE A 56 -3.25 -6.61 3.75
C ILE A 56 -2.26 -6.56 2.59
N TYR A 57 -2.51 -5.68 1.61
CA TYR A 57 -1.65 -5.51 0.44
C TYR A 57 -0.20 -5.19 0.86
N PHE A 58 -0.03 -4.21 1.74
CA PHE A 58 1.28 -3.83 2.26
C PHE A 58 2.00 -4.99 2.97
N LYS A 59 1.29 -5.76 3.81
CA LYS A 59 1.86 -6.94 4.50
C LYS A 59 2.24 -8.04 3.51
N SER A 60 1.33 -8.44 2.63
CA SER A 60 1.58 -9.50 1.64
C SER A 60 2.77 -9.19 0.75
N THR A 61 2.91 -7.94 0.28
CA THR A 61 4.06 -7.57 -0.55
C THR A 61 5.36 -7.46 0.24
N ARG A 62 5.33 -7.15 1.55
CA ARG A 62 6.53 -7.23 2.40
C ARG A 62 6.97 -8.68 2.61
N ASP A 63 6.02 -9.58 2.84
CA ASP A 63 6.32 -11.00 3.07
C ASP A 63 6.86 -11.67 1.80
N GLU A 64 6.34 -11.34 0.62
CA GLU A 64 6.90 -11.78 -0.67
C GLU A 64 8.35 -11.34 -0.88
N HIS A 65 8.75 -10.18 -0.33
CA HIS A 65 10.12 -9.70 -0.37
C HIS A 65 11.01 -10.25 0.76
N GLN A 66 10.44 -10.84 1.82
CA GLN A 66 11.20 -11.43 2.93
C GLN A 66 11.34 -12.96 2.86
N GLY A 67 10.66 -13.62 1.93
CA GLY A 67 10.59 -15.08 1.86
C GLY A 67 11.40 -15.74 0.75
N LYS A 68 12.75 -15.74 0.83
CA LYS A 68 13.59 -16.92 0.53
C LYS A 68 14.95 -16.84 1.27
N PRO A 69 15.10 -17.39 2.50
CA PRO A 69 16.42 -17.88 2.88
C PRO A 69 16.74 -19.04 1.94
N MET A 70 17.77 -18.88 1.10
CA MET A 70 18.30 -19.96 0.27
C MET A 70 18.68 -21.12 1.20
N ARG A 71 17.83 -22.16 1.25
CA ARG A 71 18.22 -23.44 1.81
C ARG A 71 19.31 -24.00 0.89
N HIS A 72 20.57 -23.77 1.25
CA HIS A 72 21.67 -24.60 0.77
C HIS A 72 21.38 -26.02 1.28
N ALA A 73 20.96 -26.89 0.37
CA ALA A 73 20.95 -28.32 0.61
C ALA A 73 22.41 -28.83 0.53
N PRO A 74 22.93 -29.52 1.54
CA PRO A 74 24.00 -30.50 1.33
C PRO A 74 23.46 -31.77 0.67
#